data_AF-A0A931XUN4-F1
#
_entry.id   AF-A0A931XUN4-F1
#
_cell.length_a   1.000
_cell.length_b   1.000
_cell.length_c   1.000
_cell.angle_alpha   90.00
_cell.angle_beta   90.00
_cell.angle_gamma   90.00
#
_symmetry.space_group_name_H-M   'P 1'
#
loop_
_entity.id
_entity.type
_entity.pdbx_description
1 polymer ?
#
loop_
_entity_poly.entity_id
_entity_poly.type
_entity_poly.pdbx_seq_one_letter_code
_entity_poly.pdbx_strand_id
1 'polypeptide(L)' 'MYAKFPFYSVAQMYAISLDAPVAILLGRDNLYWVVDQWKADTFLNEGCSMLCAAN' A
#
# COMPACT_ATOMS: atom_id res chain seq x y z
N MET A 1 -9.25 -1.90 1.04
CA MET A 1 -8.46 -0.96 0.21
C MET A 1 -8.99 0.43 0.51
N TYR A 2 -8.15 1.32 1.03
CA TYR A 2 -8.55 2.65 1.49
C TYR A 2 -8.40 3.71 0.39
N ALA A 3 -7.24 3.73 -0.27
CA ALA A 3 -6.93 4.74 -1.29
C ALA A 3 -5.82 4.27 -2.24
N LYS A 4 -5.70 4.93 -3.40
CA LYS A 4 -4.58 4.80 -4.35
C LYS A 4 -3.94 6.15 -4.60
N PHE A 5 -2.62 6.17 -4.74
CA PHE A 5 -1.88 7.39 -5.00
C PHE A 5 -0.84 7.17 -6.11
N PRO A 6 -0.59 8.19 -6.96
CA PRO A 6 0.46 8.11 -7.97
C PRO A 6 1.88 8.24 -7.38
N PHE A 7 2.02 8.73 -6.14
CA PHE A 7 3.32 8.93 -5.48
C PHE A 7 3.37 8.23 -4.13
N TYR A 8 4.50 7.57 -3.86
CA TYR A 8 4.72 6.81 -2.62
C TYR A 8 4.68 7.71 -1.37
N SER A 9 5.28 8.91 -1.45
CA SER A 9 5.30 9.87 -0.33
C SER A 9 3.89 10.28 0.11
N VAL A 10 2.96 10.42 -0.82
CA VAL A 10 1.56 10.74 -0.53
C VAL A 10 0.86 9.54 0.12
N ALA A 11 1.11 8.33 -0.39
CA ALA A 11 0.59 7.10 0.22
C ALA A 11 1.10 6.91 1.66
N GLN A 12 2.37 7.21 1.93
CA GLN A 12 2.95 7.18 3.27
C GLN A 12 2.31 8.20 4.19
N MET A 13 2.17 9.46 3.75
CA MET A 13 1.54 10.51 4.55
C MET A 13 0.09 10.13 4.92
N TYR A 14 -0.66 9.60 3.95
CA TYR A 14 -2.01 9.08 4.20
C TYR A 14 -2.00 7.91 5.17
N ALA A 15 -1.12 6.92 4.99
CA ALA A 15 -1.01 5.76 5.88
C ALA A 15 -0.68 6.17 7.34
N ILE A 16 0.19 7.16 7.54
CA ILE A 16 0.54 7.70 8.87
C ILE A 16 -0.66 8.42 9.51
N SER A 17 -1.55 9.01 8.70
CA SER A 17 -2.75 9.69 9.20
C SER A 17 -3.88 8.74 9.60
N LEU A 18 -3.76 7.44 9.32
CA LEU A 18 -4.75 6.43 9.67
C LEU A 18 -4.47 5.85 11.06
N ASP A 19 -5.51 5.74 11.87
CA ASP A 19 -5.47 5.11 13.20
C ASP A 19 -5.67 3.58 13.12
N ALA A 20 -5.16 2.97 12.04
CA ALA A 20 -5.35 1.56 11.74
C ALA A 20 -4.10 0.95 11.09
N PRO A 21 -3.83 -0.35 11.33
CA PRO A 21 -2.71 -1.03 10.70
C PRO A 21 -2.94 -1.21 9.20
N VAL A 22 -2.12 -0.53 8.39
CA VAL A 22 -2.18 -0.55 6.93
C VAL A 22 -0.86 -0.96 6.30
N ALA A 23 -0.93 -1.47 5.08
CA ALA A 23 0.21 -1.75 4.21
C ALA A 23 0.13 -0.89 2.94
N ILE A 24 1.30 -0.53 2.39
CA ILE A 24 1.41 0.15 1.11
C ILE A 24 1.95 -0.83 0.08
N LEU A 25 1.20 -1.07 -0.98
CA LEU A 25 1.54 -1.99 -2.06
C LEU A 25 1.64 -1.25 -3.38
N LEU A 26 2.54 -1.67 -4.28
CA LEU A 26 2.55 -1.21 -5.66
C LEU A 26 1.61 -2.09 -6.50
N GLY A 27 0.52 -1.50 -6.99
CA GLY A 27 -0.45 -2.18 -7.83
C GLY A 27 0.01 -2.31 -9.29
N ARG A 28 -0.64 -3.22 -10.03
CA ARG A 28 -0.40 -3.41 -11.47
C ARG A 28 -0.77 -2.19 -12.32
N ASP A 29 -1.54 -1.28 -11.77
CA ASP A 29 -1.90 0.01 -12.36
C ASP A 29 -0.81 1.09 -12.16
N ASN A 30 0.37 0.70 -11.64
CA ASN A 30 1.46 1.61 -11.27
C ASN A 30 1.07 2.67 -10.23
N LEU A 31 0.07 2.37 -9.40
CA LEU A 31 -0.32 3.21 -8.27
C LEU A 31 0.07 2.55 -6.95
N TYR A 32 0.30 3.38 -5.94
CA TYR A 32 0.54 2.95 -4.56
C TYR A 32 -0.80 2.79 -3.84
N TRP A 33 -1.11 1.57 -3.43
CA TRP A 33 -2.36 1.20 -2.80
C TRP A 33 -2.16 1.14 -1.29
N VAL A 34 -2.96 1.90 -0.55
CA VAL A 34 -3.03 1.80 0.90
C VAL A 34 -4.16 0.83 1.24
N VAL A 35 -3.80 -0.31 1.82
CA VAL A 35 -4.73 -1.41 2.12
C VAL A 35 -4.64 -1.79 3.59
N ASP A 36 -5.69 -2.41 4.12
CA ASP A 36 -5.61 -3.05 5.43
C ASP A 36 -4.46 -4.06 5.47
N GLN A 37 -3.67 -4.06 6.54
CA GLN A 37 -2.52 -4.95 6.66
C GLN A 37 -2.93 -6.43 6.52
N TRP A 38 -4.08 -6.82 7.08
CA TRP A 38 -4.58 -8.20 6.99
C TRP A 38 -5.05 -8.62 5.59
N LYS A 39 -5.26 -7.67 4.68
CA LYS A 39 -5.57 -7.95 3.26
C LYS A 39 -4.34 -7.90 2.36
N ALA A 40 -3.18 -7.50 2.90
CA ALA A 40 -1.99 -7.31 2.09
C ALA A 40 -1.61 -8.59 1.32
N ASP A 41 -1.64 -9.75 1.98
CA ASP A 41 -1.35 -11.05 1.35
C ASP A 41 -2.30 -11.39 0.20
N THR A 42 -3.57 -11.02 0.29
CA THR A 42 -4.52 -11.21 -0.82
C THR A 42 -4.08 -10.41 -2.04
N PHE A 43 -3.74 -9.14 -1.86
CA PHE A 43 -3.31 -8.27 -2.96
C PHE A 43 -1.92 -8.64 -3.49
N LEU A 44 -1.03 -9.20 -2.66
CA LEU A 44 0.25 -9.75 -3.11
C LEU A 44 0.04 -10.96 -4.03
N ASN A 45 -0.88 -11.87 -3.68
CA ASN A 45 -1.24 -13.00 -4.54
C ASN A 45 -1.92 -12.57 -5.85
N GLU A 46 -2.61 -11.42 -5.85
CA GLU A 46 -3.15 -10.79 -7.07
C GLU A 46 -2.07 -10.09 -7.92
N GLY A 47 -0.81 -10.08 -7.46
CA GLY A 47 0.34 -9.54 -8.18
C GLY A 47 0.62 -8.07 -7.91
N CYS A 48 0.18 -7.53 -6.77
CA CYS A 48 0.78 -6.32 -6.22
C CYS A 48 2.14 -6.67 -5.59
N SER A 49 3.05 -5.70 -5.52
CA SER A 49 4.36 -5.88 -4.90
C SER A 49 4.47 -5.12 -3.58
N MET A 50 4.98 -5.78 -2.54
CA MET A 50 5.33 -5.09 -1.29
C MET A 50 6.60 -4.27 -1.53
N LEU A 51 6.57 -2.99 -1.16
CA LEU A 51 7.78 -2.18 -1.16
C LEU A 51 8.56 -2.50 0.11
N CYS A 52 9.57 -3.35 -0.01
CA CYS A 52 10.55 -3.52 1.06
C CYS A 52 11.27 -2.17 1.23
N ALA A 53 11.22 -1.60 2.44
CA ALA A 53 12.11 -0.50 2.78
C ALA A 53 13.55 -0.96 2.53
N ALA A 54 14.28 -0.24 1.67
CA ALA A 54 15.70 -0.50 1.47
C ALA A 54 16.40 -0.35 2.83
N ASN A 55 17.08 -1.41 3.26
CA ASN A 55 17.78 -1.51 4.53
C ASN A 55 19.08 -0.68 4.52
#